data_AF-A0A0B3AJG1-F1
#
_entry.id   AF-A0A0B3AJG1-F1
#
_cell.length_a   1.000
_cell.length_b   1.000
_cell.length_c   1.000
_cell.angle_alpha   90.00
_cell.angle_beta   90.00
_cell.angle_gamma   90.00
#
_symmetry.space_group_name_H-M   'P 1'
#
loop_
_entity.id
_entity.type
_entity.pdbx_description
1 polymer ?
#
loop_
_entity_poly.entity_id
_entity_poly.type
_entity_poly.pdbx_seq_one_letter_code
_entity_poly.pdbx_strand_id
1 'polypeptide(L)' 'MQGFKRVHVGTHFVLIFSVDEDTKTIILEDYDHHDKIY' A
#
# COMPACT_ATOMS: atom_id res chain seq x y z
N MET A 1 -2.50 7.92 10.59
CA MET A 1 -2.39 7.22 9.28
C MET A 1 -3.73 7.29 8.54
N GLN A 2 -4.27 8.48 8.28
CA GLN A 2 -5.47 8.62 7.43
C GLN A 2 -4.99 8.84 5.99
N GLY A 3 -5.49 8.05 5.04
CA GLY A 3 -5.20 8.20 3.61
C GLY A 3 -4.50 7.01 2.95
N PHE A 4 -3.90 6.10 3.73
CA PHE A 4 -3.29 4.89 3.16
C PHE A 4 -4.32 3.80 2.88
N LYS A 5 -4.20 3.19 1.71
CA LYS A 5 -4.92 2.01 1.27
C LYS A 5 -3.95 0.84 1.24
N ARG A 6 -4.44 -0.39 1.45
CA ARG A 6 -3.62 -1.59 1.37
C ARG A 6 -4.33 -2.71 0.63
N VAL A 7 -3.55 -3.55 -0.04
CA VAL A 7 -4.05 -4.75 -0.74
C VAL A 7 -3.09 -5.92 -0.51
N HIS A 8 -3.66 -7.12 -0.36
CA HIS A 8 -2.87 -8.35 -0.35
C HIS A 8 -2.50 -8.75 -1.78
N VAL A 9 -1.21 -9.01 -2.01
CA VAL A 9 -0.67 -9.49 -3.27
C VAL A 9 -0.27 -10.96 -3.09
N GLY A 10 -1.07 -11.85 -3.68
CA GLY A 10 -0.97 -13.29 -3.42
C GLY A 10 -1.29 -13.63 -1.96
N THR A 11 -0.71 -14.72 -1.46
CA THR A 11 -0.99 -15.21 -0.09
C THR A 11 -0.21 -14.44 0.98
N HIS A 12 0.93 -13.84 0.61
CA HIS A 12 1.96 -13.50 1.58
C HIS A 12 2.38 -12.03 1.61
N PHE A 13 2.17 -11.27 0.54
CA PHE A 13 2.66 -9.90 0.46
C PHE A 13 1.54 -8.88 0.66
N VAL A 14 1.90 -7.71 1.16
CA VAL A 14 1.02 -6.56 1.32
C VAL A 14 1.63 -5.39 0.58
N LEU A 15 0.83 -4.72 -0.25
CA LEU A 15 1.16 -3.43 -0.84
C LEU A 15 0.38 -2.33 -0.12
N ILE A 16 1.08 -1.33 0.39
CA ILE A 16 0.50 -0.10 0.93
C ILE A 16 0.69 1.00 -0.11
N PHE A 17 -0.37 1.75 -0.37
CA PHE A 17 -0.33 2.85 -1.34
C PHE A 17 -1.20 4.03 -0.88
N SER A 18 -0.89 5.21 -1.40
CA SER A 18 -1.72 6.40 -1.28
C SER A 18 -2.15 6.88 -2.67
N VAL A 19 -3.19 7.71 -2.71
CA VAL A 19 -3.67 8.35 -3.93
C VAL A 19 -3.59 9.85 -3.75
N ASP A 20 -2.81 10.50 -4.59
CA ASP A 20 -2.86 11.94 -4.80
C ASP A 20 -3.99 12.22 -5.82
N GLU A 21 -5.12 12.73 -5.32
CA GLU A 21 -6.30 13.01 -6.13
C GLU A 21 -6.16 14.24 -7.02
N ASP A 22 -5.20 15.14 -6.73
CA ASP A 22 -4.97 16.36 -7.51
C ASP A 22 -4.16 16.02 -8.77
N THR A 23 -3.13 15.19 -8.61
CA THR A 23 -2.28 14.76 -9.72
C THR A 23 -2.73 13.44 -10.36
N LYS A 24 -3.74 12.77 -9.78
CA LYS A 24 -4.18 11.42 -10.15
C LYS A 24 -3.05 10.40 -10.12
N THR A 25 -2.17 10.53 -9.13
CA THR A 25 -1.00 9.68 -8.95
C THR A 25 -1.25 8.63 -7.87
N ILE A 26 -0.88 7.38 -8.15
CA ILE A 26 -0.79 6.33 -7.13
C ILE A 26 0.66 6.27 -6.66
N ILE A 27 0.87 6.38 -5.35
CA ILE A 27 2.19 6.31 -4.72
C ILE A 27 2.28 4.98 -3.99
N LEU A 28 3.29 4.17 -4.32
CA LEU A 28 3.56 2.92 -3.63
C LEU A 28 4.43 3.23 -2.41
N GLU A 29 3.85 3.08 -1.22
CA GLU A 29 4.47 3.47 0.04
C GLU A 29 5.35 2.35 0.60
N ASP A 30 4.84 1.11 0.56
CA ASP A 30 5.54 -0.05 1.08
C ASP A 30 5.07 -1.35 0.43
N TYR A 31 5.97 -2.32 0.28
CA TYR A 31 5.70 -3.65 -0.25
C TYR A 31 6.60 -4.69 0.42
N ASP A 32 6.03 -5.50 1.31
CA ASP A 32 6.75 -6.56 2.03
C ASP A 32 5.81 -7.71 2.43
N HIS A 33 6.39 -8.79 2.97
CA HIS A 33 5.69 -9.92 3.56
C HIS A 33 4.82 -9.45 4.72
N HIS A 34 3.61 -10.02 4.87
CA HIS A 34 2.69 -9.63 5.94
C HIS A 34 3.30 -9.77 7.34
N ASP A 35 4.27 -10.68 7.54
CA ASP A 35 4.98 -10.84 8.82
C ASP A 35 5.82 -9.61 9.22
N LYS A 36 6.13 -8.70 8.30
CA LYS A 36 7.00 -7.53 8.55
C LYS A 36 6.29 -6.18 8.47
N ILE A 37 5.22 -6.08 7.66
CA ILE A 37 4.47 -4.83 7.44
C ILE A 37 3.41 -4.58 8.53
N TYR A 38 3.00 -5.64 9.24
CA TYR A 38 2.16 -5.54 10.44
C TYR A 38 3.01 -5.18 11.67
#